data_AF-A0A1G5LB13-F1
#
_entry.id   AF-A0A1G5LB13-F1
#
_cell.length_a   1.000
_cell.length_b   1.000
_cell.length_c   1.000
_cell.angle_alpha   90.00
_cell.angle_beta   90.00
_cell.angle_gamma   90.00
#
_symmetry.space_group_name_H-M   'P 1'
#
loop_
_entity.id
_entity.type
_entity.pdbx_description
1 polymer ?
#
loop_
_entity_poly.entity_id
_entity_poly.type
_entity_poly.pdbx_seq_one_letter_code
_entity_poly.pdbx_strand_id
1 'polypeptide(L)'
;MISMTTPPANPLAANSLFARLDSAERVLVAGAGGGFDVYAGLPVALSLLHQGKEVQLANLSFSALEGLPVDAWLAPDVAVITPETSLHQPYFPERTLAQWLELHHYPSTVHAFARVGVQPLRAAYRALIERYDIDAVVLVDGGTDILMRGDESGLGTPEEDLTSVAALAGIDGPERLVVSIGFGIDAYHGVSHGLVLENIAALERDGACLGAFSVSRTTREGALFLDAVAHAQKHTPDHPSIVNGSIAAAVQGAFGDVQFTSRTRGSELFINPLMSLCFAFELEGLARNCLYLDRIEHTYLMRQVSSAIELFHEEIRQRPPRRIPH
;
A
#
# COMPACT_ATOMS: atom_id res chain seq x y z
N MET A 1 29.31 -16.04 15.74
CA MET A 1 28.96 -14.79 16.45
C MET A 1 27.97 -14.06 15.58
N ILE A 2 26.68 -14.21 15.86
CA ILE A 2 25.64 -13.42 15.20
C ILE A 2 25.72 -12.05 15.85
N SER A 3 26.10 -11.03 15.08
CA SER A 3 26.07 -9.64 15.52
C SER A 3 24.62 -9.29 15.78
N MET A 4 24.21 -9.31 17.05
CA MET A 4 22.95 -8.69 17.46
C MET A 4 23.16 -7.18 17.37
N THR A 5 22.88 -6.61 16.19
CA THR A 5 22.68 -5.17 16.06
C THR A 5 21.46 -4.83 16.90
N THR A 6 21.69 -4.24 18.08
CA THR A 6 20.65 -3.58 18.86
C THR A 6 19.93 -2.57 17.95
N PRO A 7 18.61 -2.65 17.79
CA PRO A 7 17.89 -1.67 17.00
C PRO A 7 18.11 -0.28 17.62
N PRO A 8 18.25 0.78 16.81
CA PRO A 8 18.33 2.12 17.34
C PRO A 8 17.05 2.39 18.15
N ALA A 9 17.21 2.62 19.45
CA ALA A 9 16.11 3.02 20.31
C ALA A 9 15.69 4.44 19.91
N ASN A 10 14.66 4.54 19.06
CA ASN A 10 14.09 5.84 18.73
C ASN A 10 13.43 6.44 19.97
N PRO A 11 13.71 7.70 20.31
CA PRO A 11 13.03 8.36 21.43
C PRO A 11 11.54 8.47 21.12
N LEU A 12 10.68 8.43 22.15
CA LEU A 12 9.22 8.55 22.00
C LEU A 12 8.79 9.83 21.24
N ALA A 13 9.63 10.86 21.23
CA ALA A 13 9.39 12.11 20.51
C ALA A 13 9.59 12.01 18.98
N ALA A 14 10.21 10.94 18.48
CA ALA A 14 10.48 10.72 17.07
C ALA A 14 9.53 9.66 16.48
N ASN A 15 9.13 9.85 15.23
CA ASN A 15 8.40 8.83 14.48
C ASN A 15 9.39 7.83 13.88
N SER A 16 9.25 6.55 14.25
CA SER A 16 10.19 5.50 13.85
C SER A 16 10.28 5.25 12.35
N LEU A 17 9.18 5.41 11.59
CA LEU A 17 9.20 5.28 10.13
C LEU A 17 10.14 6.35 9.54
N PHE A 18 9.96 7.61 9.93
CA PHE A 18 10.78 8.71 9.41
C PHE A 18 12.22 8.65 9.93
N ALA A 19 12.44 8.15 11.15
CA ALA A 19 13.79 7.91 11.65
C ALA A 19 14.54 6.84 10.82
N ARG A 20 13.83 5.80 10.34
CA ARG A 20 14.40 4.79 9.42
C ARG A 20 14.70 5.36 8.03
N LEU A 21 13.91 6.34 7.59
CA LEU A 21 14.07 7.01 6.30
C LEU A 21 14.97 8.25 6.37
N ASP A 22 15.57 8.56 7.52
CA ASP A 22 16.31 9.81 7.74
C ASP A 22 17.50 9.93 6.77
N SER A 23 18.27 8.85 6.61
CA SER A 23 19.42 8.79 5.70
C SER A 23 19.08 8.56 4.23
N ALA A 24 17.81 8.26 3.90
CA ALA A 24 17.40 8.02 2.52
C ALA A 24 17.24 9.35 1.77
N GLU A 25 17.75 9.45 0.55
CA GLU A 25 17.63 10.65 -0.28
C GLU A 25 16.58 10.48 -1.39
N ARG A 26 16.46 9.26 -1.93
CA ARG A 26 15.65 8.94 -3.11
C ARG A 26 14.69 7.81 -2.76
N VAL A 27 13.46 8.19 -2.44
CA VAL A 27 12.46 7.27 -1.89
C VAL A 27 11.39 6.95 -2.92
N LEU A 28 11.11 5.66 -3.11
CA LEU A 28 9.93 5.19 -3.82
C LEU A 28 8.79 4.97 -2.84
N VAL A 29 7.65 5.62 -3.02
CA VAL A 29 6.41 5.30 -2.32
C VAL A 29 5.46 4.62 -3.30
N ALA A 30 5.14 3.36 -3.06
CA ALA A 30 4.40 2.50 -3.99
C ALA A 30 3.14 1.92 -3.36
N GLY A 31 2.00 2.02 -4.05
CA GLY A 31 0.76 1.31 -3.66
C GLY A 31 0.84 -0.19 -3.96
N ALA A 32 0.47 -1.03 -2.98
CA ALA A 32 0.60 -2.48 -3.02
C ALA A 32 -0.59 -3.17 -3.72
N GLY A 33 -1.81 -2.78 -3.36
CA GLY A 33 -3.07 -3.51 -3.58
C GLY A 33 -3.91 -3.03 -4.75
N GLY A 34 -3.27 -2.51 -5.80
CA GLY A 34 -4.01 -2.05 -6.97
C GLY A 34 -4.71 -0.71 -6.79
N GLY A 35 -5.55 -0.37 -7.75
CA GLY A 35 -6.53 0.71 -7.64
C GLY A 35 -5.99 2.06 -7.13
N PHE A 36 -6.31 2.42 -5.89
CA PHE A 36 -5.98 3.74 -5.31
C PHE A 36 -4.94 3.67 -4.18
N ASP A 37 -4.21 2.56 -4.01
CA ASP A 37 -3.34 2.37 -2.85
C ASP A 37 -2.20 3.39 -2.74
N VAL A 38 -1.70 3.88 -3.88
CA VAL A 38 -0.75 5.01 -3.88
C VAL A 38 -1.28 6.25 -3.13
N TYR A 39 -2.60 6.46 -3.06
CA TYR A 39 -3.19 7.57 -2.28
C TYR A 39 -3.01 7.38 -0.77
N ALA A 40 -3.07 6.14 -0.28
CA ALA A 40 -2.84 5.81 1.12
C ALA A 40 -1.40 6.19 1.55
N GLY A 41 -0.46 6.21 0.59
CA GLY A 41 0.92 6.64 0.79
C GLY A 41 1.16 8.15 0.76
N LEU A 42 0.19 8.96 0.32
CA LEU A 42 0.40 10.40 0.15
C LEU A 42 0.83 11.14 1.42
N PRO A 43 0.29 10.87 2.62
CA PRO A 43 0.77 11.51 3.83
C PRO A 43 2.28 11.30 4.06
N VAL A 44 2.79 10.10 3.76
CA VAL A 44 4.22 9.76 3.86
C VAL A 44 5.01 10.43 2.75
N ALA A 45 4.59 10.29 1.49
CA ALA A 45 5.26 10.86 0.33
C ALA A 45 5.39 12.40 0.43
N LEU A 46 4.32 13.08 0.81
CA LEU A 46 4.31 14.54 0.97
C LEU A 46 5.21 14.98 2.12
N SER A 47 5.25 14.24 3.23
CA SER A 47 6.17 14.53 4.33
C SER A 47 7.63 14.44 3.88
N LEU A 48 7.99 13.40 3.11
CA LEU A 48 9.34 13.23 2.56
C LEU A 48 9.70 14.33 1.56
N LEU A 49 8.77 14.70 0.66
CA LEU A 49 8.94 15.84 -0.26
C LEU A 49 9.15 17.15 0.50
N HIS A 50 8.40 17.40 1.58
CA HIS A 50 8.57 18.60 2.41
C HIS A 50 9.89 18.63 3.19
N GLN A 51 10.51 17.47 3.40
CA GLN A 51 11.87 17.35 3.94
C GLN A 51 12.96 17.56 2.88
N GLY A 52 12.58 17.76 1.61
CA GLY A 52 13.50 17.98 0.49
C GLY A 52 14.08 16.69 -0.10
N LYS A 53 13.50 15.52 0.21
CA LYS A 53 13.89 14.24 -0.39
C LYS A 53 13.29 14.12 -1.80
N GLU A 54 13.96 13.37 -2.67
CA GLU A 54 13.45 13.03 -3.99
C GLU A 54 12.49 11.85 -3.86
N VAL A 55 11.22 12.04 -4.25
CA VAL A 55 10.20 11.01 -4.10
C VAL A 55 9.65 10.61 -5.47
N GLN A 56 9.72 9.32 -5.76
CA GLN A 56 9.00 8.69 -6.87
C GLN A 56 7.72 8.05 -6.34
N LEU A 57 6.63 8.20 -7.08
CA LEU A 57 5.36 7.55 -6.78
C LEU A 57 5.13 6.41 -7.75
N ALA A 58 4.63 5.28 -7.25
CA ALA A 58 4.21 4.16 -8.07
C ALA A 58 2.93 3.49 -7.54
N ASN A 59 2.27 2.70 -8.39
CA ASN A 59 1.09 1.94 -8.03
C ASN A 59 1.04 0.65 -8.85
N LEU A 60 0.67 -0.47 -8.23
CA LEU A 60 0.16 -1.60 -9.01
C LEU A 60 -1.15 -1.18 -9.67
N SER A 61 -1.26 -1.24 -10.99
CA SER A 61 -2.38 -0.60 -11.67
C SER A 61 -3.55 -1.54 -11.95
N PHE A 62 -4.75 -1.04 -11.69
CA PHE A 62 -6.02 -1.67 -12.14
C PHE A 62 -6.53 -1.08 -13.46
N SER A 63 -5.80 -0.11 -14.01
CA SER A 63 -6.02 0.46 -15.34
C SER A 63 -5.56 -0.49 -16.44
N ALA A 64 -6.22 -0.47 -17.61
CA ALA A 64 -5.79 -1.23 -18.78
C ALA A 64 -4.61 -0.52 -19.48
N LEU A 65 -3.39 -0.81 -19.02
CA LEU A 65 -2.16 -0.15 -19.49
C LEU A 65 -1.75 -0.55 -20.92
N GLU A 66 -2.31 -1.64 -21.47
CA GLU A 66 -1.92 -2.20 -22.78
C GLU A 66 -2.16 -1.23 -23.95
N GLY A 67 -3.04 -0.24 -23.76
CA GLY A 67 -3.31 0.81 -24.74
C GLY A 67 -2.30 1.95 -24.76
N LEU A 68 -1.31 1.95 -23.86
CA LEU A 68 -0.30 3.01 -23.78
C LEU A 68 0.67 2.96 -24.98
N PRO A 69 1.15 4.13 -25.46
CA PRO A 69 2.16 4.17 -26.50
C PRO A 69 3.49 3.61 -25.98
N VAL A 70 4.32 3.11 -26.89
CA VAL A 70 5.57 2.39 -26.54
C VAL A 70 6.54 3.26 -25.72
N ASP A 71 6.56 4.57 -25.96
CA ASP A 71 7.40 5.54 -25.27
C ASP A 71 6.92 5.87 -23.84
N ALA A 72 5.71 5.46 -23.46
CA ALA A 72 5.25 5.57 -22.08
C ALA A 72 5.86 4.48 -21.17
N TRP A 73 6.50 3.45 -21.71
CA TRP A 73 7.05 2.35 -20.91
C TRP A 73 8.49 2.64 -20.50
N LEU A 74 8.73 2.70 -19.18
CA LEU A 74 10.09 2.81 -18.64
C LEU A 74 10.87 1.51 -18.87
N ALA A 75 10.20 0.39 -18.63
CA ALA A 75 10.68 -0.97 -18.83
C ALA A 75 9.46 -1.89 -19.01
N PRO A 76 9.64 -3.18 -19.34
CA PRO A 76 8.54 -4.14 -19.30
C PRO A 76 7.79 -4.06 -17.96
N ASP A 77 6.46 -4.02 -18.04
CA ASP A 77 5.55 -4.03 -16.89
C ASP A 77 5.64 -2.79 -15.96
N VAL A 78 6.30 -1.70 -16.37
CA VAL A 78 6.25 -0.39 -15.68
C VAL A 78 6.18 0.78 -16.66
N ALA A 79 5.09 1.54 -16.55
CA ALA A 79 4.84 2.74 -17.37
C ALA A 79 5.01 4.03 -16.57
N VAL A 80 5.40 5.09 -17.26
CA VAL A 80 5.50 6.47 -16.77
C VAL A 80 4.19 7.18 -17.09
N ILE A 81 3.44 7.57 -16.06
CA ILE A 81 2.16 8.26 -16.19
C ILE A 81 2.36 9.74 -15.84
N THR A 82 1.96 10.62 -16.76
CA THR A 82 1.95 12.08 -16.61
C THR A 82 0.50 12.59 -16.60
N PRO A 83 0.26 13.89 -16.29
CA PRO A 83 -1.08 14.48 -16.34
C PRO A 83 -1.78 14.34 -17.70
N GLU A 84 -0.99 14.30 -18.78
CA GLU A 84 -1.43 14.23 -20.18
C GLU A 84 -1.56 12.81 -20.71
N THR A 85 -1.05 11.79 -20.00
CA THR A 85 -1.15 10.40 -20.45
C THR A 85 -2.61 10.06 -20.67
N SER A 86 -3.01 9.78 -21.90
CA SER A 86 -4.42 9.59 -22.23
C SER A 86 -4.70 8.15 -22.59
N LEU A 87 -5.52 7.50 -21.79
CA LEU A 87 -6.19 6.24 -22.14
C LEU A 87 -7.68 6.50 -22.21
N HIS A 88 -8.36 5.86 -23.16
CA HIS A 88 -9.82 5.93 -23.31
C HIS A 88 -10.55 5.09 -22.25
N GLN A 89 -10.32 5.40 -20.97
CA GLN A 89 -10.97 4.76 -19.84
C GLN A 89 -11.30 5.77 -18.74
N PRO A 90 -12.45 5.63 -18.05
CA PRO A 90 -12.87 6.55 -17.01
C PRO A 90 -12.12 6.33 -15.68
N TYR A 91 -11.66 5.11 -15.42
CA TYR A 91 -10.92 4.75 -14.21
C TYR A 91 -9.42 4.81 -14.50
N PHE A 92 -8.71 5.80 -13.95
CA PHE A 92 -7.25 5.87 -14.07
C PHE A 92 -6.63 6.61 -12.87
N PRO A 93 -6.57 5.98 -11.68
CA PRO A 93 -6.14 6.61 -10.43
C PRO A 93 -4.77 7.27 -10.50
N GLU A 94 -3.81 6.65 -11.19
CA GLU A 94 -2.43 7.13 -11.32
C GLU A 94 -2.38 8.44 -12.11
N ARG A 95 -3.12 8.53 -13.21
CA ARG A 95 -3.24 9.77 -13.99
C ARG A 95 -3.99 10.86 -13.22
N THR A 96 -5.08 10.49 -12.55
CA THR A 96 -5.83 11.43 -11.70
C THR A 96 -4.95 11.98 -10.58
N LEU A 97 -4.04 11.16 -10.06
CA LEU A 97 -3.04 11.59 -9.08
C LEU A 97 -1.99 12.50 -9.72
N ALA A 98 -1.45 12.15 -10.89
CA ALA A 98 -0.52 12.99 -11.64
C ALA A 98 -1.07 14.41 -11.88
N GLN A 99 -2.35 14.51 -12.27
CA GLN A 99 -3.06 15.78 -12.46
C GLN A 99 -3.19 16.57 -11.14
N TRP A 100 -3.50 15.88 -10.04
CA TRP A 100 -3.57 16.52 -8.73
C TRP A 100 -2.19 17.02 -8.27
N LEU A 101 -1.13 16.24 -8.48
CA LEU A 101 0.23 16.64 -8.15
C LEU A 101 0.66 17.89 -8.92
N GLU A 102 0.35 17.96 -10.23
CA GLU A 102 0.60 19.14 -11.05
C GLU A 102 -0.15 20.37 -10.54
N LEU A 103 -1.44 20.22 -10.22
CA LEU A 103 -2.28 21.29 -9.67
C LEU A 103 -1.69 21.87 -8.37
N HIS A 104 -1.03 21.05 -7.56
CA HIS A 104 -0.41 21.44 -6.30
C HIS A 104 1.10 21.72 -6.40
N HIS A 105 1.64 21.79 -7.62
CA HIS A 105 3.05 22.08 -7.92
C HIS A 105 4.06 21.08 -7.31
N TYR A 106 3.68 19.81 -7.24
CA TYR A 106 4.58 18.69 -6.93
C TYR A 106 5.07 18.01 -8.22
N PRO A 107 6.15 17.19 -8.16
CA PRO A 107 6.51 16.30 -9.27
C PRO A 107 5.31 15.45 -9.68
N SER A 108 4.86 15.61 -10.92
CA SER A 108 3.57 15.09 -11.41
C SER A 108 3.68 13.76 -12.15
N THR A 109 4.75 13.00 -11.91
CA THR A 109 4.94 11.67 -12.49
C THR A 109 4.54 10.58 -11.51
N VAL A 110 3.69 9.67 -11.95
CA VAL A 110 3.31 8.45 -11.21
C VAL A 110 3.64 7.25 -12.07
N HIS A 111 4.26 6.23 -11.50
CA HIS A 111 4.61 5.02 -12.22
C HIS A 111 3.51 3.97 -12.05
N ALA A 112 3.13 3.32 -13.13
CA ALA A 112 2.08 2.30 -13.11
C ALA A 112 2.69 0.94 -13.43
N PHE A 113 2.69 0.02 -12.45
CA PHE A 113 3.05 -1.37 -12.68
C PHE A 113 1.89 -2.12 -13.32
N ALA A 114 2.19 -2.97 -14.30
CA ALA A 114 1.20 -3.86 -14.88
C ALA A 114 0.77 -4.93 -13.86
N ARG A 115 -0.47 -5.43 -14.00
CA ARG A 115 -1.01 -6.49 -13.14
C ARG A 115 -0.49 -7.87 -13.55
N VAL A 116 0.74 -8.16 -13.14
CA VAL A 116 1.49 -9.38 -13.47
C VAL A 116 1.86 -10.18 -12.22
N GLY A 117 2.49 -11.35 -12.37
CA GLY A 117 2.98 -12.16 -11.25
C GLY A 117 4.30 -11.64 -10.66
N VAL A 118 4.83 -12.36 -9.67
CA VAL A 118 5.98 -11.91 -8.85
C VAL A 118 7.23 -11.63 -9.67
N GLN A 119 7.61 -12.52 -10.59
CA GLN A 119 8.86 -12.38 -11.35
C GLN A 119 8.90 -11.14 -12.26
N PRO A 120 7.90 -10.90 -13.14
CA PRO A 120 7.87 -9.68 -13.94
C PRO A 120 7.70 -8.41 -13.08
N LEU A 121 6.88 -8.45 -12.01
CA LEU A 121 6.75 -7.30 -11.12
C LEU A 121 8.08 -6.95 -10.42
N ARG A 122 8.85 -7.96 -10.01
CA ARG A 122 10.21 -7.74 -9.46
C ARG A 122 11.14 -7.09 -10.46
N ALA A 123 11.11 -7.53 -11.72
CA ALA A 123 11.92 -6.92 -12.78
C ALA A 123 11.53 -5.45 -13.00
N ALA A 124 10.23 -5.15 -12.96
CA ALA A 124 9.71 -3.79 -13.07
C ALA A 124 10.16 -2.90 -11.89
N TYR A 125 10.07 -3.39 -10.65
CA TYR A 125 10.61 -2.69 -9.48
C TYR A 125 12.12 -2.44 -9.60
N ARG A 126 12.91 -3.44 -10.01
CA ARG A 126 14.37 -3.27 -10.22
C ARG A 126 14.67 -2.19 -11.25
N ALA A 127 13.99 -2.21 -12.39
CA ALA A 127 14.18 -1.19 -13.41
C ALA A 127 13.86 0.23 -12.89
N LEU A 128 12.82 0.37 -12.08
CA LEU A 128 12.46 1.64 -11.46
C LEU A 128 13.50 2.10 -10.43
N ILE A 129 13.94 1.18 -9.57
CA ILE A 129 14.96 1.43 -8.55
C ILE A 129 16.28 1.87 -9.21
N GLU A 130 16.72 1.16 -10.24
CA GLU A 130 17.93 1.47 -11.00
C GLU A 130 17.80 2.80 -11.76
N ARG A 131 16.63 3.12 -12.32
CA ARG A 131 16.43 4.35 -13.09
C ARG A 131 16.60 5.61 -12.24
N TYR A 132 16.14 5.57 -11.00
CA TYR A 132 16.06 6.73 -10.11
C TYR A 132 17.00 6.62 -8.91
N ASP A 133 17.95 5.67 -8.94
CA ASP A 133 18.91 5.42 -7.85
C ASP A 133 18.24 5.34 -6.46
N ILE A 134 17.09 4.66 -6.40
CA ILE A 134 16.25 4.58 -5.19
C ILE A 134 17.02 3.87 -4.07
N ASP A 135 17.11 4.53 -2.92
CA ASP A 135 17.78 4.01 -1.71
C ASP A 135 16.80 3.59 -0.61
N ALA A 136 15.51 3.92 -0.73
CA ALA A 136 14.45 3.39 0.11
C ALA A 136 13.13 3.18 -0.64
N VAL A 137 12.39 2.12 -0.29
CA VAL A 137 11.05 1.82 -0.79
C VAL A 137 10.08 1.75 0.40
N VAL A 138 8.99 2.50 0.31
CA VAL A 138 7.84 2.40 1.22
C VAL A 138 6.66 1.84 0.42
N LEU A 139 6.36 0.57 0.63
CA LEU A 139 5.19 -0.09 0.07
C LEU A 139 3.98 0.22 0.96
N VAL A 140 2.86 0.63 0.36
CA VAL A 140 1.69 1.11 1.09
C VAL A 140 0.43 0.36 0.69
N ASP A 141 -0.31 -0.10 1.68
CA ASP A 141 -1.61 -0.76 1.52
C ASP A 141 -2.71 0.11 2.15
N GLY A 142 -3.77 0.32 1.37
CA GLY A 142 -5.04 0.89 1.81
C GLY A 142 -5.93 -0.17 2.46
N GLY A 143 -5.45 -0.76 3.55
CA GLY A 143 -6.07 -1.91 4.16
C GLY A 143 -5.17 -2.49 5.22
N THR A 144 -5.49 -3.70 5.63
CA THR A 144 -4.79 -4.51 6.62
C THR A 144 -4.63 -5.96 6.18
N ASP A 145 -5.11 -6.32 4.99
CA ASP A 145 -4.94 -7.65 4.41
C ASP A 145 -3.50 -7.96 4.01
N ILE A 146 -2.67 -6.95 3.72
CA ILE A 146 -1.21 -7.15 3.57
C ILE A 146 -0.57 -7.78 4.82
N LEU A 147 -1.21 -7.67 5.99
CA LEU A 147 -0.72 -8.22 7.26
C LEU A 147 -1.19 -9.66 7.52
N MET A 148 -1.97 -10.25 6.62
CA MET A 148 -2.43 -11.64 6.76
C MET A 148 -1.29 -12.60 6.43
N ARG A 149 -1.23 -13.69 7.20
CA ARG A 149 -0.16 -14.68 7.10
C ARG A 149 -0.51 -15.81 6.14
N GLY A 150 -1.79 -16.00 5.86
CA GLY A 150 -2.32 -17.05 5.00
C GLY A 150 -3.05 -18.17 5.73
N ASP A 151 -2.93 -18.24 7.05
CA ASP A 151 -3.64 -19.21 7.86
C ASP A 151 -4.91 -18.65 8.50
N GLU A 152 -5.29 -17.40 8.24
CA GLU A 152 -6.56 -16.84 8.67
C GLU A 152 -7.71 -17.37 7.82
N SER A 153 -8.90 -17.55 8.40
CA SER A 153 -10.09 -18.00 7.64
C SER A 153 -10.56 -17.02 6.56
N GLY A 154 -10.13 -15.75 6.63
CA GLY A 154 -10.43 -14.73 5.63
C GLY A 154 -9.20 -13.86 5.43
N LEU A 155 -8.70 -13.81 4.19
CA LEU A 155 -7.45 -13.15 3.83
C LEU A 155 -7.63 -11.76 3.23
N GLY A 156 -8.86 -11.33 2.95
CA GLY A 156 -9.09 -10.09 2.19
C GLY A 156 -8.90 -10.32 0.70
N THR A 157 -8.11 -9.47 0.06
CA THR A 157 -7.72 -9.52 -1.36
C THR A 157 -6.20 -9.57 -1.49
N PRO A 158 -5.55 -10.65 -1.00
CA PRO A 158 -4.11 -10.69 -0.80
C PRO A 158 -3.28 -10.73 -2.09
N GLU A 159 -3.86 -10.99 -3.25
CA GLU A 159 -3.13 -11.32 -4.46
C GLU A 159 -2.18 -10.20 -4.90
N GLU A 160 -2.71 -8.99 -5.05
CA GLU A 160 -1.94 -7.81 -5.43
C GLU A 160 -0.87 -7.46 -4.40
N ASP A 161 -1.27 -7.35 -3.13
CA ASP A 161 -0.40 -6.93 -2.03
C ASP A 161 0.78 -7.87 -1.85
N LEU A 162 0.51 -9.18 -1.77
CA LEU A 162 1.56 -10.16 -1.53
C LEU A 162 2.40 -10.40 -2.78
N THR A 163 1.88 -10.12 -3.98
CA THR A 163 2.74 -10.06 -5.18
C THR A 163 3.75 -8.93 -5.06
N SER A 164 3.34 -7.74 -4.61
CA SER A 164 4.22 -6.60 -4.37
C SER A 164 5.24 -6.87 -3.25
N VAL A 165 4.79 -7.47 -2.14
CA VAL A 165 5.69 -7.91 -1.05
C VAL A 165 6.71 -8.92 -1.55
N ALA A 166 6.29 -9.98 -2.25
CA ALA A 166 7.20 -11.00 -2.78
C ALA A 166 8.19 -10.42 -3.80
N ALA A 167 7.74 -9.50 -4.65
CA ALA A 167 8.60 -8.84 -5.63
C ALA A 167 9.74 -8.09 -4.92
N LEU A 168 9.41 -7.20 -3.98
CA LEU A 168 10.37 -6.39 -3.23
C LEU A 168 11.23 -7.19 -2.24
N ALA A 169 10.70 -8.28 -1.66
CA ALA A 169 11.46 -9.14 -0.76
C ALA A 169 12.69 -9.76 -1.46
N GLY A 170 12.60 -9.99 -2.78
CA GLY A 170 13.69 -10.51 -3.60
C GLY A 170 14.61 -9.44 -4.21
N ILE A 171 14.60 -8.20 -3.73
CA ILE A 171 15.45 -7.10 -4.21
C ILE A 171 16.35 -6.60 -3.08
N ASP A 172 17.66 -6.77 -3.23
CA ASP A 172 18.65 -6.21 -2.31
C ASP A 172 18.99 -4.75 -2.67
N GLY A 173 19.53 -3.99 -1.71
CA GLY A 173 20.02 -2.63 -1.93
C GLY A 173 19.27 -1.60 -1.10
N PRO A 174 18.03 -1.21 -1.48
CA PRO A 174 17.28 -0.20 -0.75
C PRO A 174 16.71 -0.71 0.57
N GLU A 175 16.55 0.21 1.52
CA GLU A 175 15.71 0.02 2.69
C GLU A 175 14.27 -0.26 2.23
N ARG A 176 13.59 -1.27 2.78
CA ARG A 176 12.24 -1.67 2.34
C ARG A 176 11.29 -1.74 3.52
N LEU A 177 10.31 -0.86 3.53
CA LEU A 177 9.33 -0.69 4.60
C LEU A 177 7.92 -0.89 4.04
N VAL A 178 7.00 -1.30 4.91
CA VAL A 178 5.57 -1.43 4.61
C VAL A 178 4.78 -0.49 5.52
N VAL A 179 3.80 0.19 4.96
CA VAL A 179 2.82 0.99 5.70
C VAL A 179 1.42 0.47 5.37
N SER A 180 0.67 0.10 6.40
CA SER A 180 -0.75 -0.29 6.29
C SER A 180 -1.61 0.75 7.01
N ILE A 181 -2.63 1.28 6.34
CA ILE A 181 -3.56 2.29 6.86
C ILE A 181 -4.99 1.92 6.49
N GLY A 182 -5.95 2.22 7.35
CA GLY A 182 -7.36 1.89 7.08
C GLY A 182 -7.85 0.68 7.86
N PHE A 183 -7.40 0.52 9.10
CA PHE A 183 -7.79 -0.58 9.98
C PHE A 183 -9.30 -0.87 9.95
N GLY A 184 -9.63 -2.07 9.48
CA GLY A 184 -10.97 -2.63 9.45
C GLY A 184 -11.80 -2.37 8.19
N ILE A 185 -11.21 -1.75 7.16
CA ILE A 185 -11.83 -1.63 5.84
C ILE A 185 -12.07 -3.02 5.21
N ASP A 186 -11.12 -3.95 5.39
CA ASP A 186 -11.13 -5.27 4.74
C ASP A 186 -12.01 -6.30 5.46
N ALA A 187 -12.69 -5.90 6.54
CA ALA A 187 -13.66 -6.74 7.23
C ALA A 187 -14.78 -7.22 6.30
N TYR A 188 -15.12 -6.40 5.30
CA TYR A 188 -16.06 -6.78 4.24
C TYR A 188 -15.55 -7.97 3.40
N HIS A 189 -14.23 -8.09 3.23
CA HIS A 189 -13.55 -9.18 2.54
C HIS A 189 -13.13 -10.31 3.49
N GLY A 190 -13.73 -10.37 4.69
CA GLY A 190 -13.55 -11.47 5.63
C GLY A 190 -12.34 -11.35 6.57
N VAL A 191 -11.59 -10.25 6.51
CA VAL A 191 -10.45 -10.02 7.41
C VAL A 191 -10.94 -9.85 8.84
N SER A 192 -10.32 -10.59 9.77
CA SER A 192 -10.64 -10.50 11.19
C SER A 192 -9.75 -9.50 11.91
N HIS A 193 -10.32 -8.42 12.46
CA HIS A 193 -9.57 -7.42 13.23
C HIS A 193 -8.75 -8.02 14.38
N GLY A 194 -9.30 -9.03 15.07
CA GLY A 194 -8.57 -9.71 16.15
C GLY A 194 -7.34 -10.47 15.65
N LEU A 195 -7.41 -11.03 14.44
CA LEU A 195 -6.26 -11.70 13.81
C LEU A 195 -5.25 -10.69 13.24
N VAL A 196 -5.70 -9.56 12.69
CA VAL A 196 -4.82 -8.43 12.33
C VAL A 196 -3.97 -8.00 13.53
N LEU A 197 -4.61 -7.73 14.67
CA LEU A 197 -3.90 -7.34 15.89
C LEU A 197 -2.95 -8.43 16.40
N GLU A 198 -3.35 -9.70 16.28
CA GLU A 198 -2.49 -10.85 16.62
C GLU A 198 -1.25 -10.93 15.71
N ASN A 199 -1.40 -10.64 14.42
CA ASN A 199 -0.30 -10.62 13.46
C ASN A 199 0.64 -9.44 13.67
N ILE A 200 0.11 -8.25 13.97
CA ILE A 200 0.93 -7.09 14.36
C ILE A 200 1.74 -7.42 15.62
N ALA A 201 1.12 -8.07 16.61
CA ALA A 201 1.84 -8.53 17.81
C ALA A 201 2.91 -9.60 17.50
N ALA A 202 2.71 -10.44 16.49
CA ALA A 202 3.75 -11.37 16.03
C ALA A 202 4.93 -10.62 15.39
N LEU A 203 4.67 -9.66 14.49
CA LEU A 203 5.70 -8.82 13.87
C LEU A 203 6.47 -8.00 14.90
N GLU A 204 5.81 -7.47 15.93
CA GLU A 204 6.44 -6.79 17.06
C GLU A 204 7.40 -7.72 17.81
N ARG A 205 6.97 -8.95 18.14
CA ARG A 205 7.84 -9.93 18.80
C ARG A 205 9.08 -10.29 17.98
N ASP A 206 8.96 -10.25 16.66
CA ASP A 206 10.06 -10.50 15.73
C ASP A 206 10.94 -9.25 15.48
N GLY A 207 10.61 -8.11 16.10
CA GLY A 207 11.32 -6.84 15.92
C GLY A 207 11.05 -6.15 14.57
N ALA A 208 10.03 -6.60 13.83
CA ALA A 208 9.70 -6.11 12.49
C ALA A 208 8.65 -4.99 12.48
N CYS A 209 8.03 -4.68 13.63
CA CYS A 209 7.10 -3.57 13.76
C CYS A 209 7.84 -2.29 14.17
N LEU A 210 7.60 -1.20 13.43
CA LEU A 210 8.18 0.12 13.70
C LEU A 210 7.23 0.99 14.55
N GLY A 211 6.03 0.50 14.85
CA GLY A 211 4.99 1.22 15.58
C GLY A 211 3.96 1.85 14.66
N ALA A 212 3.18 2.78 15.23
CA ALA A 212 2.07 3.41 14.53
C ALA A 212 2.02 4.92 14.77
N PHE A 213 1.44 5.65 13.81
CA PHE A 213 1.18 7.09 13.90
C PHE A 213 -0.13 7.44 13.18
N SER A 214 -0.71 8.60 13.49
CA SER A 214 -1.99 9.01 12.93
C SER A 214 -1.82 10.03 11.81
N VAL A 215 -2.58 9.88 10.73
CA VAL A 215 -2.83 10.95 9.76
C VAL A 215 -3.83 11.92 10.39
N SER A 216 -3.45 13.20 10.50
CA SER A 216 -4.31 14.23 11.10
C SER A 216 -4.65 15.32 10.09
N ARG A 217 -5.93 15.69 10.01
CA ARG A 217 -6.41 16.83 9.21
C ARG A 217 -5.79 18.18 9.59
N THR A 218 -5.17 18.28 10.77
CA THR A 218 -4.50 19.51 11.23
C THR A 218 -3.07 19.64 10.72
N THR A 219 -2.51 18.57 10.16
CA THR A 219 -1.20 18.58 9.49
C THR A 219 -1.37 18.98 8.04
N ARG A 220 -0.29 19.50 7.42
CA ARG A 220 -0.30 19.87 6.01
C ARG A 220 -0.55 18.64 5.12
N GLU A 221 0.12 17.55 5.44
CA GLU A 221 0.05 16.27 4.75
C GLU A 221 -1.35 15.66 4.83
N GLY A 222 -1.97 15.66 6.02
CA GLY A 222 -3.34 15.17 6.18
C GLY A 222 -4.38 16.03 5.48
N ALA A 223 -4.23 17.36 5.48
CA ALA A 223 -5.13 18.25 4.73
C ALA A 223 -5.02 18.02 3.21
N LEU A 224 -3.80 17.85 2.69
CA LEU A 224 -3.56 17.54 1.28
C LEU A 224 -4.05 16.15 0.89
N PHE A 225 -3.92 15.15 1.77
CA PHE A 225 -4.51 13.83 1.55
C PHE A 225 -6.04 13.90 1.38
N LEU A 226 -6.74 14.63 2.27
CA LEU A 226 -8.19 14.82 2.14
C LEU A 226 -8.58 15.48 0.81
N ASP A 227 -7.79 16.48 0.38
CA ASP A 227 -8.01 17.16 -0.89
C ASP A 227 -7.77 16.23 -2.10
N ALA A 228 -6.68 15.46 -2.09
CA ALA A 228 -6.38 14.46 -3.12
C ALA A 228 -7.48 13.40 -3.25
N VAL A 229 -8.00 12.89 -2.12
CA VAL A 229 -9.12 11.93 -2.13
C VAL A 229 -10.39 12.56 -2.70
N ALA A 230 -10.70 13.80 -2.31
CA ALA A 230 -11.86 14.51 -2.86
C ALA A 230 -11.69 14.80 -4.37
N HIS A 231 -10.48 15.12 -4.82
CA HIS A 231 -10.15 15.29 -6.24
C HIS A 231 -10.36 13.98 -7.00
N ALA A 232 -9.82 12.86 -6.48
CA ALA A 232 -10.00 11.54 -7.07
C ALA A 232 -11.48 11.15 -7.20
N GLN A 233 -12.27 11.33 -6.15
CA GLN A 233 -13.70 11.03 -6.16
C GLN A 233 -14.46 11.79 -7.26
N LYS A 234 -14.12 13.06 -7.51
CA LYS A 234 -14.72 13.87 -8.58
C LYS A 234 -14.36 13.37 -9.97
N HIS A 235 -13.16 12.81 -10.14
CA HIS A 235 -12.63 12.36 -11.44
C HIS A 235 -12.90 10.89 -11.73
N THR A 236 -13.29 10.10 -10.72
CA THR A 236 -13.75 8.72 -10.88
C THR A 236 -15.13 8.51 -10.23
N PRO A 237 -16.18 9.24 -10.65
CA PRO A 237 -17.47 9.25 -9.96
C PRO A 237 -18.19 7.90 -9.97
N ASP A 238 -17.97 7.07 -10.99
CA ASP A 238 -18.59 5.74 -11.10
C ASP A 238 -17.90 4.71 -10.21
N HIS A 239 -16.59 4.86 -10.00
CA HIS A 239 -15.74 3.93 -9.25
C HIS A 239 -14.80 4.64 -8.26
N PRO A 240 -15.31 5.48 -7.34
CA PRO A 240 -14.46 6.15 -6.35
C PRO A 240 -13.86 5.12 -5.39
N SER A 241 -12.69 5.44 -4.81
CA SER A 241 -12.08 4.60 -3.78
C SER A 241 -12.95 4.56 -2.51
N ILE A 242 -13.48 3.38 -2.19
CA ILE A 242 -14.17 3.13 -0.90
C ILE A 242 -13.13 3.17 0.23
N VAL A 243 -11.96 2.57 0.00
CA VAL A 243 -10.83 2.55 0.93
C VAL A 243 -10.43 3.96 1.36
N ASN A 244 -9.92 4.76 0.41
CA ASN A 244 -9.40 6.10 0.73
C ASN A 244 -10.51 7.05 1.15
N GLY A 245 -11.76 6.87 0.68
CA GLY A 245 -12.91 7.60 1.19
C GLY A 245 -13.22 7.29 2.66
N SER A 246 -13.06 6.03 3.09
CA SER A 246 -13.24 5.61 4.48
C SER A 246 -12.14 6.15 5.38
N ILE A 247 -10.88 6.10 4.93
CA ILE A 247 -9.74 6.72 5.62
C ILE A 247 -9.97 8.24 5.75
N ALA A 248 -10.36 8.91 4.67
CA ALA A 248 -10.65 10.35 4.67
C ALA A 248 -11.78 10.72 5.65
N ALA A 249 -12.86 9.92 5.69
CA ALA A 249 -13.95 10.12 6.64
C ALA A 249 -13.47 9.98 8.10
N ALA A 250 -12.63 8.98 8.39
CA ALA A 250 -12.03 8.81 9.72
C ALA A 250 -11.11 9.97 10.09
N VAL A 251 -10.26 10.44 9.17
CA VAL A 251 -9.38 11.62 9.37
C VAL A 251 -10.19 12.90 9.62
N GLN A 252 -11.39 13.01 9.05
CA GLN A 252 -12.34 14.10 9.33
C GLN A 252 -13.06 13.97 10.68
N GLY A 253 -12.93 12.83 11.37
CA GLY A 253 -13.54 12.56 12.67
C GLY A 253 -14.92 11.90 12.59
N ALA A 254 -15.29 11.34 11.44
CA ALA A 254 -16.54 10.60 11.30
C ALA A 254 -16.46 9.20 11.97
N PHE A 255 -17.62 8.63 12.30
CA PHE A 255 -17.74 7.33 12.93
C PHE A 255 -19.04 6.62 12.50
N GLY A 256 -19.00 5.30 12.35
CA GLY A 256 -20.13 4.46 11.99
C GLY A 256 -20.40 4.42 10.47
N ASP A 257 -21.68 4.31 10.10
CA ASP A 257 -22.10 4.14 8.71
C ASP A 257 -22.11 5.45 7.92
N VAL A 258 -20.95 5.79 7.34
CA VAL A 258 -20.76 7.04 6.58
C VAL A 258 -20.78 6.76 5.09
N GLN A 259 -21.93 6.97 4.45
CA GLN A 259 -22.12 6.70 3.03
C GLN A 259 -21.70 7.91 2.18
N PHE A 260 -20.66 7.76 1.35
CA PHE A 260 -20.16 8.80 0.44
C PHE A 260 -20.14 8.37 -1.04
N THR A 261 -20.59 7.14 -1.34
CA THR A 261 -20.70 6.63 -2.71
C THR A 261 -21.91 5.70 -2.82
N SER A 262 -22.48 5.58 -4.03
CA SER A 262 -23.53 4.59 -4.32
C SER A 262 -23.02 3.15 -4.28
N ARG A 263 -21.70 2.92 -4.37
CA ARG A 263 -21.09 1.58 -4.37
C ARG A 263 -21.28 0.83 -3.05
N THR A 264 -21.44 1.55 -1.94
CA THR A 264 -21.62 0.98 -0.60
C THR A 264 -23.09 0.92 -0.20
N ARG A 265 -24.02 1.22 -1.13
CA ARG A 265 -25.45 1.14 -0.89
C ARG A 265 -25.85 -0.30 -0.57
N GLY A 266 -26.53 -0.48 0.57
CA GLY A 266 -27.00 -1.79 1.02
C GLY A 266 -25.98 -2.56 1.87
N SER A 267 -24.82 -1.97 2.16
CA SER A 267 -23.87 -2.42 3.16
C SER A 267 -23.66 -1.33 4.21
N GLU A 268 -23.43 -1.72 5.46
CA GLU A 268 -23.05 -0.80 6.54
C GLU A 268 -21.53 -0.62 6.54
N LEU A 269 -21.05 0.62 6.40
CA LEU A 269 -19.66 0.93 6.67
C LEU A 269 -19.45 1.09 8.18
N PHE A 270 -18.23 0.80 8.64
CA PHE A 270 -17.88 1.02 10.05
C PHE A 270 -16.67 1.95 10.14
N ILE A 271 -16.87 3.21 9.76
CA ILE A 271 -15.83 4.23 9.90
C ILE A 271 -15.45 4.34 11.37
N ASN A 272 -14.15 4.29 11.65
CA ASN A 272 -13.66 4.36 13.01
C ASN A 272 -12.28 5.06 13.07
N PRO A 273 -11.89 5.61 14.23
CA PRO A 273 -10.63 6.36 14.34
C PRO A 273 -9.37 5.55 14.02
N LEU A 274 -9.40 4.22 14.16
CA LEU A 274 -8.24 3.37 13.85
C LEU A 274 -7.92 3.35 12.35
N MET A 275 -8.89 3.67 11.48
CA MET A 275 -8.65 3.81 10.05
C MET A 275 -7.68 4.94 9.69
N SER A 276 -7.49 5.92 10.59
CA SER A 276 -6.51 7.00 10.40
C SER A 276 -5.09 6.64 10.87
N LEU A 277 -4.90 5.45 11.45
CA LEU A 277 -3.60 4.98 11.91
C LEU A 277 -2.83 4.31 10.78
N CYS A 278 -1.62 4.78 10.55
CA CYS A 278 -0.60 4.08 9.79
C CYS A 278 0.17 3.14 10.73
N PHE A 279 0.20 1.85 10.42
CA PHE A 279 1.10 0.88 11.02
C PHE A 279 2.30 0.66 10.10
N ALA A 280 3.52 0.76 10.63
CA ALA A 280 4.75 0.66 9.85
C ALA A 280 5.54 -0.60 10.22
N PHE A 281 6.10 -1.28 9.22
CA PHE A 281 6.82 -2.55 9.37
C PHE A 281 8.05 -2.62 8.48
N GLU A 282 9.00 -3.48 8.84
CA GLU A 282 10.04 -3.95 7.92
C GLU A 282 9.46 -4.94 6.92
N LEU A 283 9.69 -4.73 5.62
CA LEU A 283 9.16 -5.60 4.57
C LEU A 283 9.66 -7.04 4.71
N GLU A 284 10.94 -7.22 5.05
CA GLU A 284 11.51 -8.56 5.25
C GLU A 284 10.86 -9.31 6.41
N GLY A 285 10.49 -8.60 7.48
CA GLY A 285 9.81 -9.19 8.63
C GLY A 285 8.40 -9.66 8.29
N LEU A 286 7.68 -8.88 7.49
CA LEU A 286 6.37 -9.24 6.95
C LEU A 286 6.49 -10.44 6.00
N ALA A 287 7.45 -10.42 5.07
CA ALA A 287 7.72 -11.50 4.14
C ALA A 287 8.02 -12.84 4.86
N ARG A 288 8.83 -12.83 5.92
CA ARG A 288 9.10 -14.01 6.75
C ARG A 288 7.88 -14.57 7.47
N ASN A 289 6.89 -13.73 7.76
CA ASN A 289 5.67 -14.11 8.48
C ASN A 289 4.55 -14.60 7.56
N CYS A 290 4.64 -14.33 6.25
CA CYS A 290 3.73 -14.85 5.22
C CYS A 290 4.05 -16.32 4.92
N LEU A 291 3.06 -17.20 5.07
CA LEU A 291 3.24 -18.66 5.04
C LEU A 291 3.22 -19.26 3.62
N TYR A 292 2.90 -18.46 2.61
CA TYR A 292 2.77 -18.89 1.21
C TYR A 292 3.62 -18.08 0.23
N LEU A 293 4.49 -17.19 0.72
CA LEU A 293 5.26 -16.29 -0.15
C LEU A 293 6.16 -17.08 -1.12
N ASP A 294 6.70 -18.20 -0.67
CA ASP A 294 7.48 -19.15 -1.47
C ASP A 294 6.64 -19.82 -2.57
N ARG A 295 5.34 -20.04 -2.34
CA ARG A 295 4.42 -20.65 -3.30
C ARG A 295 4.12 -19.73 -4.48
N ILE A 296 4.13 -18.41 -4.27
CA ILE A 296 3.85 -17.42 -5.32
C ILE A 296 5.10 -16.89 -6.02
N GLU A 297 6.29 -17.20 -5.49
CA GLU A 297 7.58 -16.67 -5.94
C GLU A 297 7.80 -16.79 -7.45
N HIS A 298 7.50 -17.94 -8.06
CA HIS A 298 7.78 -18.23 -9.48
C HIS A 298 6.61 -17.94 -10.42
N THR A 299 5.68 -17.07 -10.01
CA THR A 299 4.54 -16.68 -10.82
C THR A 299 4.90 -15.58 -11.82
N TYR A 300 4.23 -15.60 -12.98
CA TYR A 300 4.35 -14.62 -14.05
C TYR A 300 3.03 -13.89 -14.32
N LEU A 301 1.90 -14.52 -14.01
CA LEU A 301 0.57 -13.96 -14.19
C LEU A 301 -0.15 -13.90 -12.86
N MET A 302 -0.97 -12.86 -12.65
CA MET A 302 -1.74 -12.69 -11.42
C MET A 302 -2.63 -13.91 -11.10
N ARG A 303 -3.23 -14.54 -12.13
CA ARG A 303 -4.02 -15.77 -11.94
C ARG A 303 -3.23 -16.94 -11.31
N GLN A 304 -1.91 -16.99 -11.54
CA GLN A 304 -1.07 -18.02 -10.92
C GLN A 304 -0.85 -17.74 -9.44
N VAL A 305 -0.77 -16.45 -9.06
CA VAL A 305 -0.74 -16.02 -7.67
C VAL A 305 -2.05 -16.44 -6.99
N SER A 306 -3.21 -16.08 -7.56
CA SER A 306 -4.52 -16.48 -7.04
C SER A 306 -4.61 -17.98 -6.80
N SER A 307 -4.30 -18.80 -7.81
CA SER A 307 -4.35 -20.26 -7.67
C SER A 307 -3.38 -20.82 -6.62
N ALA A 308 -2.19 -20.24 -6.48
CA ALA A 308 -1.23 -20.69 -5.48
C ALA A 308 -1.66 -20.35 -4.04
N ILE A 309 -2.28 -19.17 -3.84
CA ILE A 309 -2.85 -18.78 -2.54
C ILE A 309 -4.05 -19.67 -2.19
N GLU A 310 -4.96 -19.89 -3.14
CA GLU A 310 -6.13 -20.77 -2.94
C GLU A 310 -5.69 -22.19 -2.56
N LEU A 311 -4.75 -22.79 -3.32
CA LEU A 311 -4.23 -24.13 -3.01
C LEU A 311 -3.57 -24.19 -1.63
N PHE A 312 -2.77 -23.18 -1.27
CA PHE A 312 -2.18 -23.11 0.07
C PHE A 312 -3.26 -23.09 1.15
N HIS A 313 -4.30 -22.27 0.97
CA HIS A 313 -5.38 -22.10 1.94
C HIS A 313 -6.22 -23.37 2.13
N GLU A 314 -6.30 -24.24 1.12
CA GLU A 314 -6.92 -25.57 1.17
C GLU A 314 -6.04 -26.62 1.88
N GLU A 315 -4.71 -26.50 1.82
CA GLU A 315 -3.74 -27.45 2.39
C GLU A 315 -3.60 -27.32 3.92
N ILE A 316 -3.97 -26.17 4.48
CA ILE A 316 -3.66 -25.81 5.87
C ILE A 316 -4.90 -25.72 6.76
N ARG A 317 -4.66 -25.83 8.08
CA ARG A 317 -5.71 -25.56 9.07
C ARG A 317 -5.84 -24.06 9.28
N GLN A 318 -7.01 -23.53 8.97
CA GLN A 318 -7.30 -22.11 9.15
C GLN A 318 -7.59 -21.74 10.62
N ARG A 319 -7.04 -20.62 11.07
CA ARG A 319 -7.34 -19.92 12.32
C ARG A 319 -8.74 -19.28 12.21
N PRO A 320 -9.64 -19.56 13.17
CA PRO A 320 -10.98 -18.99 13.15
C PRO A 320 -10.94 -17.48 13.44
N PRO A 321 -11.94 -16.70 12.98
CA PRO A 321 -12.02 -15.28 13.27
C PRO A 321 -12.03 -15.00 14.77
N ARG A 322 -11.36 -13.92 15.18
CA ARG A 322 -11.26 -13.48 16.57
C ARG A 322 -11.97 -12.15 16.77
N ARG A 323 -12.87 -12.09 17.75
CA ARG A 323 -13.52 -10.83 18.16
C ARG A 323 -12.59 -10.04 19.07
N ILE A 324 -12.61 -8.72 18.93
CA ILE A 324 -12.03 -7.80 19.92
C ILE A 324 -12.99 -7.74 21.11
N PRO A 325 -12.51 -7.88 22.36
CA PRO A 325 -13.36 -7.73 23.55
C PRO A 325 -14.06 -6.36 23.56
N HIS A 326 -15.32 -6.34 23.98
CA HIS A 326 -16.13 -5.13 24.19
C HIS A 326 -16.18 -4.76 25.67
#